data_AF-A0AAV0PNF8-F1
#
_entry.id   AF-A0AAV0PNF8-F1
#
_cell.length_a   1.000
_cell.length_b   1.000
_cell.length_c   1.000
_cell.angle_alpha   90.00
_cell.angle_beta   90.00
_cell.angle_gamma   90.00
#
_symmetry.space_group_name_H-M   'P 1'
#
loop_
_entity.id
_entity.type
_entity.pdbx_description
1 polymer ?
#
loop_
_entity_poly.entity_id
_entity_poly.type
_entity_poly.pdbx_seq_one_letter_code
_entity_poly.pdbx_strand_id
1 'polypeptide(L)'
;MEEKYGEALNVYDELVKEEPRDFRPYLCQGIIYTLMRKREEAEKKFEQFKKLVPKNHPYREYFIDNMFATKFFSDKVDTEKAWSRS
;
A
#
# COMPACT_ATOMS: atom_id res chain seq x y z
N MET A 1 -0.55 20.35 3.04
CA MET A 1 -0.30 19.02 2.43
C MET A 1 -1.23 17.97 3.02
N GLU A 2 -1.43 17.95 4.34
CA GLU A 2 -2.34 16.99 4.99
C GLU A 2 -3.80 17.12 4.56
N GLU A 3 -4.31 18.34 4.34
CA GLU A 3 -5.66 18.58 3.81
C GLU A 3 -5.89 17.89 2.45
N LYS A 4 -4.94 18.04 1.53
CA LYS A 4 -4.97 17.39 0.21
C LYS A 4 -4.95 15.86 0.29
N TYR A 5 -4.28 15.30 1.29
CA TYR A 5 -4.29 13.85 1.52
C TYR A 5 -5.64 13.37 2.04
N GLY A 6 -6.28 14.14 2.92
CA GLY A 6 -7.64 13.87 3.40
C GLY A 6 -8.68 13.90 2.28
N GLU A 7 -8.65 14.93 1.44
CA GLU A 7 -9.52 15.01 0.25
C GLU A 7 -9.29 13.84 -0.70
N ALA A 8 -8.03 13.48 -0.99
CA ALA A 8 -7.72 12.34 -1.84
C ALA A 8 -8.23 11.02 -1.23
N LEU A 9 -8.08 10.82 0.08
CA LEU A 9 -8.62 9.64 0.76
C LEU A 9 -10.13 9.55 0.63
N ASN A 10 -10.86 10.66 0.75
CA ASN A 10 -12.32 10.68 0.57
C ASN A 10 -12.73 10.22 -0.84
N VAL A 11 -12.04 10.72 -1.87
CA VAL A 11 -12.30 10.29 -3.27
C VAL A 11 -12.04 8.80 -3.43
N TYR A 12 -10.93 8.28 -2.90
CA TYR A 12 -10.64 6.84 -2.99
C TYR A 12 -11.60 6.00 -2.15
N ASP A 13 -12.14 6.51 -1.04
CA ASP A 13 -13.16 5.81 -0.26
C ASP A 13 -14.49 5.72 -1.01
N GLU A 14 -14.85 6.73 -1.81
CA GLU A 14 -16.00 6.65 -2.72
C GLU A 14 -15.79 5.59 -3.80
N LEU A 15 -14.60 5.57 -4.43
CA LEU A 15 -14.26 4.53 -5.42
C LEU A 15 -14.30 3.12 -4.82
N VAL A 16 -13.86 2.94 -3.57
CA VAL A 16 -13.95 1.66 -2.86
C VAL A 16 -15.42 1.25 -2.60
N LYS A 17 -16.32 2.21 -2.36
CA LYS A 17 -17.75 1.91 -2.19
C LYS A 17 -18.41 1.52 -3.51
N GLU A 18 -18.03 2.16 -4.60
CA GLU A 18 -18.54 1.86 -5.94
C GLU A 18 -18.03 0.52 -6.46
N GLU A 19 -16.72 0.28 -6.38
CA GLU A 19 -16.05 -0.93 -6.87
C GLU A 19 -15.12 -1.54 -5.79
N PRO A 20 -15.67 -2.25 -4.79
CA PRO A 20 -14.88 -2.80 -3.69
C PRO A 20 -13.89 -3.91 -4.10
N ARG A 21 -13.98 -4.40 -5.34
CA ARG A 21 -13.06 -5.40 -5.91
C ARG A 21 -11.97 -4.76 -6.78
N ASP A 22 -12.05 -3.47 -7.08
CA ASP A 22 -10.96 -2.77 -7.73
C ASP A 22 -9.80 -2.66 -6.76
N PHE A 23 -8.65 -3.21 -7.14
CA PHE A 23 -7.46 -3.17 -6.30
C PHE A 23 -6.79 -1.79 -6.31
N ARG A 24 -6.99 -0.96 -7.35
CA ARG A 24 -6.25 0.29 -7.57
C ARG A 24 -6.47 1.33 -6.46
N PRO A 25 -7.70 1.59 -5.97
CA PRO A 25 -7.92 2.52 -4.88
C PRO A 25 -7.13 2.16 -3.61
N TYR A 26 -7.05 0.87 -3.27
CA TYR A 26 -6.30 0.39 -2.11
C TYR A 26 -4.79 0.64 -2.24
N LEU A 27 -4.23 0.55 -3.45
CA LEU A 27 -2.84 0.93 -3.70
C LEU A 27 -2.62 2.41 -3.42
N CYS A 28 -3.46 3.27 -3.98
CA CYS A 28 -3.36 4.72 -3.81
C CYS A 28 -3.54 5.14 -2.35
N GLN A 29 -4.51 4.57 -1.64
CA GLN A 29 -4.70 4.79 -0.21
C GLN A 29 -3.45 4.38 0.60
N GLY A 30 -2.84 3.23 0.31
CA GLY A 30 -1.60 2.79 0.96
C GLY A 30 -0.43 3.75 0.75
N ILE A 31 -0.28 4.31 -0.46
CA ILE A 31 0.73 5.33 -0.77
C ILE A 31 0.46 6.61 0.03
N ILE A 32 -0.79 7.09 0.04
CA ILE A 32 -1.18 8.30 0.77
C ILE A 32 -0.90 8.14 2.27
N TYR A 33 -1.29 7.02 2.87
CA TYR A 33 -1.00 6.74 4.28
C TYR A 33 0.51 6.67 4.56
N THR A 34 1.31 6.15 3.63
CA THR A 34 2.78 6.20 3.75
C THR A 34 3.30 7.64 3.76
N LEU A 35 2.80 8.49 2.85
CA LEU A 35 3.17 9.91 2.80
C LEU A 35 2.77 10.65 4.09
N MET A 36 1.68 10.22 4.74
CA MET A 36 1.23 10.71 6.05
C MET A 36 1.97 10.06 7.23
N ARG A 37 2.95 9.18 7.00
CA ARG A 37 3.66 8.39 8.04
C ARG A 37 2.75 7.50 8.89
N LYS A 38 1.55 7.18 8.39
CA LYS A 38 0.55 6.29 8.99
C LYS A 38 0.79 4.84 8.55
N ARG A 39 1.80 4.22 9.16
CA ARG A 39 2.35 2.93 8.71
C ARG A 39 1.33 1.79 8.80
N GLU A 40 0.57 1.72 9.89
CA GLU A 40 -0.40 0.63 10.11
C GLU A 40 -1.55 0.70 9.10
N GLU A 41 -2.07 1.90 8.84
CA GLU A 41 -3.12 2.11 7.85
C GLU A 41 -2.61 1.83 6.43
N ALA A 42 -1.37 2.23 6.12
CA ALA A 42 -0.75 1.90 4.85
C ALA A 42 -0.66 0.38 4.64
N GLU A 43 -0.17 -0.36 5.64
CA GLU A 43 -0.04 -1.82 5.57
C GLU A 43 -1.38 -2.50 5.35
N LYS A 44 -2.44 -2.09 6.08
CA LYS A 44 -3.80 -2.61 5.89
C LYS A 44 -4.31 -2.42 4.45
N LYS A 45 -4.09 -1.23 3.86
CA LYS A 45 -4.52 -0.95 2.49
C LYS A 45 -3.71 -1.73 1.47
N PHE A 46 -2.41 -1.88 1.69
CA PHE A 46 -1.56 -2.71 0.84
C PHE A 46 -1.91 -4.21 0.93
N GLU A 47 -2.30 -4.73 2.08
CA GLU A 47 -2.81 -6.10 2.18
C GLU A 47 -4.09 -6.30 1.35
N GLN A 48 -5.01 -5.34 1.39
CA GLN A 48 -6.23 -5.37 0.58
C GLN A 48 -5.90 -5.36 -0.91
N PHE A 49 -4.98 -4.48 -1.34
CA PHE A 49 -4.45 -4.47 -2.70
C PHE A 49 -3.91 -5.85 -3.12
N LYS A 50 -3.01 -6.44 -2.34
CA LYS A 50 -2.39 -7.74 -2.65
C LYS A 50 -3.42 -8.88 -2.80
N LYS A 51 -4.48 -8.85 -1.98
CA LYS A 51 -5.58 -9.83 -2.02
C LYS A 51 -6.44 -9.69 -3.27
N LEU A 52 -6.63 -8.46 -3.76
CA LEU A 52 -7.55 -8.16 -4.87
C LEU A 52 -6.89 -8.19 -6.25
N VAL A 53 -5.57 -8.00 -6.35
CA VAL A 53 -4.86 -8.14 -7.63
C VAL A 53 -5.10 -9.58 -8.17
N PRO A 54 -5.53 -9.75 -9.44
CA PRO A 54 -5.68 -11.07 -10.03
C PRO A 54 -4.34 -11.81 -10.17
N LYS A 55 -4.35 -13.15 -10.04
CA LYS A 55 -3.12 -13.96 -10.16
C LYS A 55 -2.50 -13.89 -11.56
N ASN A 56 -3.32 -13.80 -12.59
CA ASN A 56 -2.94 -13.70 -13.99
C ASN A 56 -2.81 -12.24 -14.49
N HIS A 57 -2.81 -11.26 -13.59
CA HIS A 57 -2.66 -9.86 -14.00
C HIS A 57 -1.26 -9.66 -14.61
N PRO A 58 -1.13 -9.06 -15.81
CA PRO A 58 0.14 -8.99 -16.53
C PRO A 58 1.25 -8.28 -15.76
N TYR A 59 0.88 -7.39 -14.84
CA TYR A 59 1.81 -6.63 -13.99
C TYR A 59 1.82 -7.08 -12.52
N ARG A 60 1.29 -8.26 -12.19
CA ARG A 60 1.20 -8.73 -10.79
C ARG A 60 2.57 -8.73 -10.11
N GLU A 61 3.57 -9.34 -10.72
CA GLU A 61 4.92 -9.45 -10.17
C GLU A 61 5.52 -8.06 -9.91
N TYR A 62 5.35 -7.13 -10.86
CA TYR A 62 5.77 -5.74 -10.68
C TYR A 62 5.10 -5.06 -9.47
N PHE A 63 3.79 -5.25 -9.33
CA PHE A 63 3.01 -4.67 -8.25
C PHE A 63 3.28 -5.28 -6.87
N ILE A 64 3.54 -6.58 -6.78
CA ILE A 64 3.63 -7.30 -5.52
C ILE A 64 5.07 -7.46 -5.05
N ASP A 65 6.01 -7.67 -5.97
CA ASP A 65 7.40 -8.02 -5.64
C ASP A 65 8.32 -6.79 -5.77
N ASN A 66 8.28 -6.07 -6.88
CA ASN A 66 9.14 -4.90 -7.08
C ASN A 66 8.66 -3.65 -6.31
N MET A 67 7.38 -3.30 -6.39
CA MET A 67 6.89 -2.06 -5.78
C MET A 67 7.01 -2.05 -4.24
N PHE A 68 6.86 -3.21 -3.60
CA PHE A 68 6.98 -3.33 -2.13
C PHE A 68 8.41 -3.53 -1.64
N ALA A 69 9.27 -4.21 -2.41
CA ALA A 69 10.65 -4.48 -2.00
C ALA A 69 11.55 -3.23 -2.06
N THR A 70 11.33 -2.32 -3.01
CA THR A 70 12.34 -1.29 -3.32
C THR A 70 12.15 0.06 -2.61
N LYS A 71 10.97 0.38 -2.06
CA LYS A 71 10.71 1.77 -1.65
C LYS A 71 9.84 1.98 -0.40
N PHE A 72 8.93 1.06 -0.08
CA PHE A 72 7.99 1.24 1.05
C PHE A 72 8.44 0.52 2.34
N PHE A 73 9.23 -0.55 2.24
CA PHE A 73 9.72 -1.34 3.38
C PHE A 73 11.24 -1.33 3.54
N SER A 74 11.95 -0.37 2.94
CA SER A 74 13.40 -0.23 3.18
C SER A 74 13.73 -0.15 4.68
N ASP A 75 12.79 0.31 5.52
CA ASP A 75 12.95 0.32 6.97
C ASP A 75 12.82 -1.06 7.66
N LYS A 76 12.12 -2.06 7.06
CA LYS A 76 12.00 -3.43 7.63
C LYS A 76 13.27 -4.26 7.43
N VAL A 77 14.02 -4.04 6.35
CA VAL A 77 15.25 -4.81 6.07
C VAL A 77 16.39 -4.45 7.05
N ASP A 78 16.40 -3.23 7.58
CA ASP A 78 17.41 -2.79 8.54
C ASP A 78 17.05 -3.16 10.00
N THR A 79 15.76 -3.29 10.35
CA THR A 79 15.38 -3.67 11.73
C THR A 79 15.46 -5.17 12.01
N GLU A 80 15.20 -6.04 11.03
CA GLU A 80 15.35 -7.50 11.24
C GLU A 80 16.83 -7.93 11.27
N LYS A 81 17.74 -7.25 10.56
CA LYS A 81 19.18 -7.53 10.64
C LYS A 81 19.83 -7.11 11.96
N ALA A 82 19.20 -6.20 12.72
CA ALA A 82 19.68 -5.79 14.04
C ALA A 82 19.32 -6.79 15.15
N TRP A 83 18.25 -7.59 14.98
CA TRP A 83 17.79 -8.55 16.00
C TRP A 83 18.37 -9.97 15.81
N SER A 84 18.80 -10.34 14.61
CA SER A 84 19.43 -11.65 14.34
C SER A 84 20.94 -11.72 14.65
N ARG A 85 21.50 -10.70 15.29
CA ARG A 85 22.93 -10.62 15.68
C ARG A 85 23.13 -10.43 17.20
N SER A 86 22.24 -10.93 18.04
CA SER A 86 22.46 -11.09 19.49
C SER A 86 22.11 -12.50 19.94
#